data_AF-A0A931V1T4-F1
#
_entry.id   AF-A0A931V1T4-F1
#
_cell.length_a   1.000
_cell.length_b   1.000
_cell.length_c   1.000
_cell.angle_alpha   90.00
_cell.angle_beta   90.00
_cell.angle_gamma   90.00
#
_symmetry.space_group_name_H-M   'P 1'
#
loop_
_entity.id
_entity.type
_entity.pdbx_description
1 polymer ?
#
loop_
_entity_poly.entity_id
_entity_poly.type
_entity_poly.pdbx_seq_one_letter_code
_entity_poly.pdbx_strand_id
1 'polypeptide(L)'
;MSRVSRTLASILSASLLASFAVALVGCTPSAERLCGRKMRLSEDRFGKLDPASRKKGFAHCIELANQEKRDNPKRYRCRASCVLDARHLDDAMECDKGCS
;
A
#
# COMPACT_ATOMS: atom_id res chain seq x y z
N MET A 1 12.24 -59.91 -1.30
CA MET A 1 11.68 -58.85 -0.43
C MET A 1 12.54 -57.59 -0.57
N SER A 2 11.88 -56.41 -0.64
CA SER A 2 12.41 -55.02 -0.57
C SER A 2 13.11 -54.47 -1.83
N ARG A 3 12.43 -53.68 -2.70
CA ARG A 3 12.24 -52.19 -2.72
C ARG A 3 13.59 -51.45 -2.70
N VAL A 4 13.93 -50.54 -3.61
CA VAL A 4 13.29 -49.22 -3.84
C VAL A 4 13.66 -48.66 -5.23
N SER A 5 12.67 -47.99 -5.82
CA SER A 5 12.61 -47.20 -7.05
C SER A 5 13.67 -46.12 -7.29
N ARG A 6 14.15 -46.09 -8.54
CA ARG A 6 14.23 -44.95 -9.48
C ARG A 6 14.38 -43.54 -8.90
N THR A 7 15.51 -42.90 -9.17
CA THR A 7 15.56 -41.44 -9.37
C THR A 7 16.51 -41.12 -10.50
N LEU A 8 15.95 -40.98 -11.70
CA LEU A 8 16.58 -40.34 -12.86
C LEU A 8 16.40 -38.83 -12.68
N ALA A 9 17.45 -38.12 -12.31
CA ALA A 9 17.49 -36.66 -12.33
C ALA A 9 18.51 -36.23 -13.39
N SER A 10 18.06 -36.26 -14.64
CA SER A 10 18.82 -35.85 -15.81
C SER A 10 18.16 -34.62 -16.42
N ILE A 11 19.02 -33.64 -16.75
CA ILE A 11 18.89 -32.67 -17.84
C ILE A 11 18.28 -31.31 -17.49
N LEU A 12 19.22 -30.37 -17.32
CA LEU A 12 19.31 -29.06 -17.98
C LEU A 12 18.02 -28.47 -18.57
N SER A 13 17.70 -27.25 -18.17
CA SER A 13 17.15 -26.24 -19.09
C SER A 13 17.45 -24.83 -18.60
N ALA A 14 18.28 -24.13 -19.39
CA ALA A 14 18.25 -22.69 -19.66
C ALA A 14 18.19 -21.74 -18.45
N SER A 15 19.31 -21.17 -18.00
CA SER A 15 19.95 -20.00 -18.63
C SER A 15 18.97 -18.86 -18.98
N LEU A 16 19.07 -17.79 -18.19
CA LEU A 16 18.90 -16.39 -18.60
C LEU A 16 17.57 -15.97 -19.27
N LEU A 17 16.54 -15.81 -18.45
CA LEU A 17 15.55 -14.74 -18.65
C LEU A 17 15.53 -13.92 -17.35
N ALA A 18 16.39 -12.91 -17.30
CA ALA A 18 15.95 -11.55 -17.53
C ALA A 18 15.60 -10.87 -16.21
N SER A 19 16.65 -10.25 -15.67
CA SER A 19 16.58 -8.86 -15.26
C SER A 19 15.76 -8.57 -14.01
N PHE A 20 16.46 -8.40 -12.88
CA PHE A 20 16.48 -7.10 -12.18
C PHE A 20 15.13 -6.40 -11.91
N ALA A 21 14.03 -7.14 -11.77
CA ALA A 21 12.80 -6.62 -11.20
C ALA A 21 12.81 -6.74 -9.67
N VAL A 22 13.99 -6.53 -9.05
CA VAL A 22 14.09 -5.96 -7.70
C VAL A 22 13.71 -4.48 -7.80
N ALA A 23 12.57 -4.19 -8.44
CA ALA A 23 11.95 -2.89 -8.42
C ALA A 23 11.31 -2.80 -7.03
N LEU A 24 12.10 -2.35 -6.06
CA LEU A 24 11.64 -1.76 -4.81
C LEU A 24 10.30 -2.35 -4.38
N VAL A 25 10.32 -3.56 -3.79
CA VAL A 25 9.24 -4.01 -2.92
C VAL A 25 9.30 -3.15 -1.64
N GLY A 26 9.30 -1.83 -1.80
CA GLY A 26 8.96 -0.90 -0.76
C GLY A 26 7.52 -1.21 -0.42
N CYS A 27 7.31 -1.70 0.80
CA CYS A 27 6.01 -2.08 1.32
C CYS A 27 4.98 -1.01 0.95
N THR A 28 4.03 -1.35 0.08
CA THR A 28 2.93 -0.45 -0.25
C THR A 28 2.15 -0.19 1.06
N PRO A 29 2.02 1.07 1.51
CA PRO A 29 1.42 1.35 2.80
C PRO A 29 0.01 0.76 2.93
N SER A 30 -0.38 0.33 4.13
CA SER A 30 -1.74 -0.18 4.34
C SER A 30 -2.76 0.96 4.31
N ALA A 31 -3.98 0.66 3.83
CA ALA A 31 -5.07 1.62 3.78
C ALA A 31 -5.43 2.14 5.17
N GLU A 32 -5.37 1.28 6.20
CA GLU A 32 -5.62 1.64 7.59
C GLU A 32 -4.62 2.68 8.10
N ARG A 33 -3.32 2.51 7.80
CA ARG A 33 -2.30 3.49 8.19
C ARG A 33 -2.52 4.84 7.53
N LEU A 34 -2.78 4.83 6.22
CA LEU A 34 -3.10 6.05 5.47
C LEU A 34 -4.32 6.78 6.05
N CYS A 35 -5.42 6.06 6.23
CA CYS A 35 -6.67 6.63 6.74
C CYS A 35 -6.55 7.09 8.20
N GLY A 36 -5.77 6.36 9.01
CA GLY A 36 -5.49 6.74 10.39
C GLY A 36 -4.71 8.04 10.46
N ARG A 37 -3.72 8.22 9.58
CA ARG A 37 -2.97 9.47 9.46
C ARG A 37 -3.87 10.62 9.00
N LYS A 38 -4.69 10.43 7.96
CA LYS A 38 -5.64 11.46 7.50
C LYS A 38 -6.59 11.90 8.61
N MET A 39 -7.19 10.94 9.35
CA MET A 39 -8.08 11.26 10.46
C MET A 39 -7.36 12.04 11.55
N ARG A 40 -6.13 11.66 11.90
CA ARG A 40 -5.33 12.39 12.89
C ARG A 40 -5.03 13.81 12.43
N LEU A 41 -4.60 14.01 11.19
CA LEU A 41 -4.33 15.35 10.65
C LEU A 41 -5.59 16.22 10.62
N SER A 42 -6.75 15.63 10.29
CA SER A 42 -8.04 16.32 10.36
C SER A 42 -8.43 16.69 11.79
N GLU A 43 -8.25 15.77 12.75
CA GLU A 43 -8.53 16.01 14.17
C GLU A 43 -7.58 17.07 14.76
N ASP A 44 -6.32 17.07 14.35
CA ASP A 44 -5.32 18.07 14.75
C ASP A 44 -5.69 19.48 14.24
N ARG A 45 -6.36 19.58 13.07
CA ARG A 45 -6.78 20.85 12.46
C ARG A 45 -8.14 21.36 12.93
N PHE A 46 -9.13 20.47 13.00
CA PHE A 46 -10.54 20.84 13.20
C PHE A 46 -11.08 20.43 14.58
N GLY A 47 -10.26 19.76 15.39
CA GLY A 47 -10.70 19.16 16.65
C GLY A 47 -11.22 17.75 16.47
N LYS A 48 -11.43 17.06 17.60
CA LYS A 48 -11.84 15.66 17.62
C LYS A 48 -13.22 15.48 16.99
N LEU A 49 -13.33 14.50 16.11
CA LEU A 49 -14.60 14.04 15.58
C LEU A 49 -15.35 13.23 16.63
N ASP A 50 -16.68 13.23 16.57
CA ASP A 50 -17.47 12.29 17.37
C ASP A 50 -17.14 10.84 16.95
N PRO A 51 -17.26 9.87 17.87
CA PRO A 51 -16.83 8.49 17.60
C PRO A 51 -17.56 7.83 16.42
N ALA A 52 -18.83 8.16 16.18
CA ALA A 52 -19.62 7.55 15.12
C ALA A 52 -19.19 8.07 13.74
N SER A 53 -19.05 9.39 13.61
CA SER A 53 -18.55 10.03 12.38
C SER A 53 -17.12 9.62 12.07
N ARG A 54 -16.26 9.56 13.10
CA ARG A 54 -14.88 9.07 12.96
C ARG A 54 -14.84 7.65 12.42
N LYS A 55 -15.63 6.73 13.01
CA LYS A 55 -15.69 5.33 12.57
C LYS A 55 -16.19 5.21 11.13
N LYS A 56 -17.27 5.92 10.79
CA LYS A 56 -17.83 5.92 9.43
C LYS A 56 -16.85 6.49 8.41
N GLY A 57 -16.23 7.63 8.72
CA GLY A 57 -15.22 8.26 7.86
C GLY A 57 -13.98 7.39 7.66
N PHE A 58 -13.52 6.72 8.73
CA PHE A 58 -12.38 5.80 8.65
C PHE A 58 -12.69 4.58 7.78
N ALA A 59 -13.85 3.94 7.96
CA ALA A 59 -14.27 2.80 7.15
C ALA A 59 -14.40 3.18 5.66
N HIS A 60 -15.05 4.30 5.36
CA HIS A 60 -15.19 4.79 3.99
C HIS A 60 -13.84 5.14 3.35
N CYS A 61 -12.93 5.76 4.12
CA CYS A 61 -11.57 6.01 3.65
C CYS A 61 -10.85 4.71 3.27
N ILE A 62 -10.95 3.64 4.09
CA ILE A 62 -10.31 2.36 3.80
C ILE A 62 -10.84 1.75 2.51
N GLU A 63 -12.14 1.82 2.28
CA GLU A 63 -12.78 1.33 1.07
C GLU A 63 -12.21 2.01 -0.18
N LEU A 64 -12.20 3.35 -0.21
CA LEU A 64 -11.66 4.14 -1.32
C LEU A 64 -10.15 3.92 -1.51
N ALA A 65 -9.40 3.86 -0.41
CA ALA A 65 -7.97 3.59 -0.44
C ALA A 65 -7.66 2.20 -1.02
N ASN A 66 -8.42 1.18 -0.65
CA ASN A 66 -8.28 -0.16 -1.21
C ASN A 66 -8.71 -0.24 -2.66
N GLN A 67 -9.76 0.49 -3.05
CA GLN A 67 -10.16 0.60 -4.45
C GLN A 67 -9.04 1.21 -5.29
N GLU A 68 -8.50 2.36 -4.89
CA GLU A 68 -7.41 2.97 -5.64
C GLU A 68 -6.13 2.14 -5.62
N LYS A 69 -5.83 1.44 -4.53
CA LYS A 69 -4.71 0.50 -4.48
C LYS A 69 -4.84 -0.59 -5.54
N ARG A 70 -6.06 -1.02 -5.88
CA ARG A 70 -6.32 -1.99 -6.97
C ARG A 70 -6.25 -1.33 -8.34
N ASP A 71 -6.91 -0.18 -8.50
CA ASP A 71 -7.10 0.47 -9.80
C ASP A 71 -5.82 1.19 -10.27
N ASN A 72 -5.11 1.83 -9.37
CA ASN A 72 -3.85 2.53 -9.63
C ASN A 72 -2.85 2.38 -8.46
N PRO A 73 -2.19 1.21 -8.34
CA PRO A 73 -1.27 0.92 -7.23
C PRO A 73 -0.07 1.87 -7.15
N LYS A 74 0.39 2.43 -8.29
CA LYS A 74 1.51 3.38 -8.34
C LYS A 74 1.11 4.72 -7.71
N ARG A 75 -0.02 5.29 -8.16
CA ARG A 75 -0.56 6.52 -7.60
C ARG A 75 -0.90 6.37 -6.12
N TYR A 76 -1.54 5.25 -5.76
CA TYR A 76 -1.81 4.92 -4.36
C TYR A 76 -0.53 4.93 -3.53
N ARG A 77 0.54 4.25 -3.97
CA ARG A 77 1.80 4.19 -3.23
C ARG A 77 2.41 5.59 -3.08
N CYS A 78 2.51 6.36 -4.16
CA CYS A 78 3.04 7.73 -4.13
C CYS A 78 2.30 8.58 -3.10
N ARG A 79 0.97 8.62 -3.20
CA ARG A 79 0.16 9.47 -2.33
C ARG A 79 0.16 8.96 -0.89
N ALA A 80 0.08 7.65 -0.68
CA ALA A 80 0.07 7.07 0.65
C ALA A 80 1.39 7.37 1.38
N SER A 81 2.52 7.29 0.70
CA SER A 81 3.82 7.71 1.25
C SER A 81 3.82 9.20 1.60
N CYS A 82 3.42 10.06 0.64
CA CYS A 82 3.38 11.51 0.88
C CYS A 82 2.50 11.90 2.08
N VAL A 83 1.29 11.33 2.19
CA VAL A 83 0.37 11.63 3.30
C VAL A 83 0.90 11.10 4.63
N LEU A 84 1.63 9.97 4.64
CA LEU A 84 2.24 9.45 5.86
C LEU A 84 3.38 10.33 6.38
N ASP A 85 4.07 11.03 5.49
CA ASP A 85 5.15 11.95 5.83
C ASP A 85 4.67 13.40 6.11
N ALA A 86 3.46 13.75 5.64
CA ALA A 86 2.84 15.06 5.83
C ALA A 86 2.67 15.42 7.32
N ARG A 87 3.11 16.62 7.72
CA ARG A 87 3.02 17.08 9.12
C ARG A 87 1.69 17.75 9.42
N HIS A 88 1.13 18.45 8.45
CA HIS A 88 -0.14 19.16 8.55
C HIS A 88 -1.15 18.67 7.52
N LEU A 89 -2.43 18.98 7.75
CA LEU A 89 -3.49 18.58 6.83
C LEU A 89 -3.30 19.21 5.43
N ASP A 90 -2.86 20.47 5.39
CA ASP A 90 -2.61 21.18 4.12
C ASP A 90 -1.56 20.46 3.27
N ASP A 91 -0.43 20.03 3.86
CA ASP A 91 0.59 19.22 3.18
C ASP A 91 0.00 17.91 2.61
N ALA A 92 -0.85 17.24 3.40
CA ALA A 92 -1.49 16.00 2.98
C ALA A 92 -2.49 16.21 1.83
N MET A 93 -3.11 17.38 1.73
CA MET A 93 -4.01 17.75 0.62
C MET A 93 -3.24 18.04 -0.67
N GLU A 94 -1.98 18.50 -0.57
CA GLU A 94 -1.14 18.75 -1.74
C GLU A 94 -0.57 17.47 -2.36
N CYS A 95 -0.56 16.36 -1.62
CA CYS A 95 -0.04 15.08 -2.08
C CYS A 95 -0.70 14.54 -3.36
N ASP A 96 -1.96 14.89 -3.64
CA ASP A 96 -2.63 14.48 -4.88
C ASP A 96 -2.03 15.16 -6.13
N LYS A 97 -1.47 16.37 -6.00
CA LYS A 97 -0.88 17.13 -7.11
C LYS A 97 0.47 16.53 -7.56
N GLY A 98 1.22 15.95 -6.62
CA GLY A 98 2.54 15.36 -6.90
C GLY A 98 2.51 13.91 -7.41
N CYS A 99 1.34 13.28 -7.40
CA CYS A 99 1.17 11.86 -7.72
C CYS A 99 0.24 11.69 -8.92
N SER A 100 0.78 11.92 -10.13
CA SER A 100 0.13 11.69 -11.42
C SER A 100 0.65 10.43 -12.09
#